data_AF-A0A918TNN2-F1
#
_entry.id   AF-A0A918TNN2-F1
#
_cell.length_a   1.000
_cell.length_b   1.000
_cell.length_c   1.000
_cell.angle_alpha   90.00
_cell.angle_beta   90.00
_cell.angle_gamma   90.00
#
_symmetry.space_group_name_H-M   'P 1'
#
loop_
_entity.id
_entity.type
_entity.pdbx_description
1 polymer ?
#
loop_
_entity_poly.entity_id
_entity_poly.type
_entity_poly.pdbx_seq_one_letter_code
_entity_poly.pdbx_strand_id
1 'polypeptide(L)'
;MRAFRERRDSQFYLSALSYAQSLLGEGKPAQALLQINKSFMAELETEDVLVTWPPAYQAVVWIIERYRGDRECFLGNPVRHYQHLATRMSGPRGGIRTLRAWACFYLAETFAPEYERDLEQLQKEKLTIPSFQSVLSAIDRFGWDGEGNVLRGTFSSLRDR
;
A
#
# COMPACT_ATOMS: atom_id res chain seq x y z
N MET A 1 -4.71 18.90 4.46
CA MET A 1 -3.65 17.90 4.76
C MET A 1 -2.38 18.44 5.40
N ARG A 2 -1.98 19.72 5.28
CA ARG A 2 -0.79 20.25 5.97
C ARG A 2 -0.92 20.27 7.51
N ALA A 3 -2.13 20.41 8.05
CA ALA A 3 -2.40 20.53 9.49
C ALA A 3 -2.17 19.24 10.31
N PHE A 4 -2.11 18.06 9.68
CA PHE A 4 -1.94 16.76 10.36
C PHE A 4 -0.55 16.16 10.19
N ARG A 5 0.44 16.94 9.72
CA ARG A 5 1.80 16.39 9.51
C ARG A 5 2.49 16.02 10.82
N GLU A 6 2.04 16.58 11.93
CA GLU A 6 2.60 16.41 13.27
C GLU A 6 1.89 15.33 14.11
N ARG A 7 0.65 14.96 13.77
CA ARG A 7 -0.09 13.86 14.43
C ARG A 7 -0.57 12.84 13.40
N ARG A 8 -0.07 11.62 13.52
CA ARG A 8 -0.38 10.49 12.60
C ARG A 8 -1.43 9.58 13.21
N ASP A 9 -2.48 10.15 13.78
CA ASP A 9 -3.54 9.43 14.50
C ASP A 9 -4.64 8.87 13.56
N SER A 10 -5.72 8.34 14.13
CA SER A 10 -6.91 7.90 13.40
C SER A 10 -7.51 8.97 12.49
N GLN A 11 -7.48 10.25 12.85
CA GLN A 11 -7.99 11.33 12.00
C GLN A 11 -7.10 11.52 10.76
N PHE A 12 -5.78 11.41 10.92
CA PHE A 12 -4.85 11.40 9.80
C PHE A 12 -5.12 10.20 8.86
N TYR A 13 -5.33 9.01 9.43
CA TYR A 13 -5.67 7.80 8.67
C TYR A 13 -6.94 7.99 7.84
N LEU A 14 -8.05 8.40 8.46
CA LEU A 14 -9.31 8.64 7.77
C LEU A 14 -9.23 9.77 6.76
N SER A 15 -8.53 10.86 7.08
CA SER A 15 -8.33 11.97 6.13
C SER A 15 -7.58 11.52 4.88
N ALA A 16 -6.62 10.61 5.03
CA ALA A 16 -5.90 10.03 3.90
C ALA A 16 -6.80 9.15 3.04
N LEU A 17 -7.64 8.31 3.65
CA LEU A 17 -8.61 7.48 2.92
C LEU A 17 -9.69 8.31 2.23
N SER A 18 -10.32 9.26 2.93
CA SER A 18 -11.34 10.14 2.35
C SER A 18 -10.79 10.95 1.18
N TYR A 19 -9.54 11.44 1.30
CA TYR A 19 -8.93 12.16 0.20
C TYR A 19 -8.59 11.24 -0.98
N ALA A 20 -8.16 9.99 -0.73
CA ALA A 20 -8.00 9.00 -1.78
C ALA A 20 -9.32 8.79 -2.54
N GLN A 21 -10.44 8.68 -1.82
CA GLN A 21 -11.77 8.50 -2.41
C GLN A 21 -12.21 9.71 -3.25
N SER A 22 -11.98 10.94 -2.78
CA SER A 22 -12.24 12.15 -3.59
C SER A 22 -11.44 12.14 -4.89
N LEU A 23 -10.15 11.79 -4.84
CA LEU A 23 -9.30 11.70 -6.03
C LEU A 23 -9.78 10.64 -7.02
N LEU A 24 -10.33 9.52 -6.55
CA LEU A 24 -10.95 8.53 -7.44
C LEU A 24 -12.19 9.09 -8.14
N GLY A 25 -13.03 9.85 -7.44
CA GLY A 25 -14.18 10.56 -8.03
C GLY A 25 -13.77 11.58 -9.11
N GLU A 26 -12.54 12.08 -9.04
CA GLU A 26 -11.93 12.98 -10.03
C GLU A 26 -11.13 12.26 -11.13
N GLY A 27 -11.13 10.92 -11.19
CA GLY A 27 -10.39 10.15 -12.20
C GLY A 27 -8.87 10.15 -11.99
N LYS A 28 -8.40 10.28 -10.74
CA LYS A 28 -6.96 10.39 -10.39
C LYS A 28 -6.47 9.17 -9.59
N PRO A 29 -6.46 7.95 -10.16
CA PRO A 29 -6.16 6.73 -9.41
C PRO A 29 -4.71 6.67 -8.91
N ALA A 30 -3.72 7.13 -9.68
CA ALA A 30 -2.33 7.20 -9.21
C ALA A 30 -2.20 8.08 -7.94
N GLN A 31 -2.87 9.23 -7.92
CA GLN A 31 -2.82 10.13 -6.76
C GLN A 31 -3.60 9.55 -5.57
N ALA A 32 -4.68 8.81 -5.81
CA ALA A 32 -5.41 8.08 -4.77
C ALA A 32 -4.53 7.02 -4.10
N LEU A 33 -3.79 6.22 -4.88
CA LEU A 33 -2.79 5.27 -4.34
C LEU A 33 -1.74 5.97 -3.47
N LEU A 34 -1.29 7.17 -3.85
CA LEU A 34 -0.37 7.95 -3.02
C LEU A 34 -0.99 8.37 -1.67
N GLN A 35 -2.30 8.65 -1.61
CA GLN A 35 -2.96 8.96 -0.33
C GLN A 35 -3.18 7.70 0.51
N ILE A 36 -3.54 6.56 -0.10
CA ILE A 36 -3.58 5.28 0.61
C ILE A 36 -2.21 4.94 1.21
N ASN A 37 -1.13 5.16 0.46
CA ASN A 37 0.23 4.97 0.99
C ASN A 37 0.54 5.88 2.19
N LYS A 38 -0.09 7.07 2.26
CA LYS A 38 0.02 7.93 3.43
C LYS A 38 -0.80 7.41 4.61
N SER A 39 -1.96 6.78 4.40
CA SER A 39 -2.74 6.22 5.52
C SER A 39 -1.92 5.17 6.29
N PHE A 40 -1.07 4.40 5.60
CA PHE A 40 -0.09 3.49 6.22
C PHE A 40 1.00 4.17 7.05
N MET A 41 1.09 5.50 7.07
CA MET A 41 1.96 6.24 8.00
C MET A 41 1.31 6.42 9.38
N ALA A 42 0.02 6.11 9.53
CA ALA A 42 -0.67 6.28 10.80
C ALA A 42 -0.08 5.39 11.91
N GLU A 43 -0.06 5.94 13.10
CA GLU A 43 0.45 5.36 14.34
C GLU A 43 -0.75 4.99 15.20
N LEU A 44 -1.47 3.99 14.72
CA LEU A 44 -2.65 3.40 15.38
C LEU A 44 -2.16 2.31 16.35
N GLU A 45 -2.59 2.37 17.60
CA GLU A 45 -2.19 1.38 18.62
C GLU A 45 -3.32 0.41 18.96
N THR A 46 -4.54 0.91 19.19
CA THR A 46 -5.71 0.12 19.61
C THR A 46 -7.05 0.76 19.18
N GLU A 47 -7.02 1.67 18.20
CA GLU A 47 -8.19 2.47 17.86
C GLU A 47 -9.25 1.65 17.09
N ASP A 48 -10.53 1.81 17.48
CA ASP A 48 -11.74 1.28 16.81
C ASP A 48 -11.80 1.58 15.30
N VAL A 49 -11.01 2.57 14.84
CA VAL A 49 -10.94 2.96 13.44
C VAL A 49 -10.59 1.77 12.54
N LEU A 50 -9.73 0.84 12.97
CA LEU A 50 -9.33 -0.32 12.15
C LEU A 50 -10.39 -1.41 12.09
N VAL A 51 -11.33 -1.45 13.05
CA VAL A 51 -12.50 -2.34 13.01
C VAL A 51 -13.46 -1.88 11.93
N THR A 52 -13.67 -0.57 11.81
CA THR A 52 -14.57 0.02 10.82
C THR A 52 -13.90 0.16 9.45
N TRP A 53 -12.62 0.54 9.45
CA TRP A 53 -11.81 0.86 8.28
C TRP A 53 -10.50 0.06 8.34
N PRO A 54 -10.51 -1.20 7.88
CA PRO A 54 -9.34 -2.06 7.96
C PRO A 54 -8.18 -1.54 7.11
N PRO A 55 -6.94 -2.00 7.36
CA PRO A 55 -5.77 -1.68 6.55
C PRO A 55 -6.08 -1.76 5.06
N ALA A 56 -5.75 -0.70 4.32
CA ALA A 56 -6.32 -0.41 3.00
C ALA A 56 -5.73 -1.24 1.84
N TYR A 57 -5.31 -2.48 2.10
CA TYR A 57 -4.80 -3.41 1.09
C TYR A 57 -5.83 -3.74 0.01
N GLN A 58 -7.08 -3.98 0.41
CA GLN A 58 -8.15 -4.25 -0.55
C GLN A 58 -8.44 -3.04 -1.46
N ALA A 59 -8.33 -1.83 -0.92
CA ALA A 59 -8.47 -0.61 -1.72
C ALA A 59 -7.35 -0.47 -2.75
N VAL A 60 -6.10 -0.81 -2.39
CA VAL A 60 -4.97 -0.85 -3.35
C VAL A 60 -5.28 -1.81 -4.49
N VAL A 61 -5.69 -3.05 -4.18
CA VAL A 61 -6.06 -4.04 -5.20
C VAL A 61 -7.18 -3.50 -6.08
N TRP A 62 -8.28 -3.04 -5.49
CA TRP A 62 -9.44 -2.55 -6.25
C TRP A 62 -9.07 -1.43 -7.23
N ILE A 63 -8.24 -0.45 -6.81
CA ILE A 63 -7.80 0.63 -7.69
C ILE A 63 -6.93 0.08 -8.83
N ILE A 64 -5.98 -0.80 -8.51
CA ILE A 64 -5.10 -1.39 -9.52
C ILE A 64 -5.93 -2.17 -10.56
N GLU A 65 -6.83 -3.05 -10.13
CA GLU A 65 -7.64 -3.84 -11.03
C GLU A 65 -8.61 -3.00 -11.86
N ARG A 66 -9.18 -1.96 -11.26
CA ARG A 66 -10.18 -1.10 -11.92
C ARG A 66 -9.58 -0.23 -13.02
N TYR A 67 -8.33 0.20 -12.83
CA TYR A 67 -7.67 1.20 -13.68
C TYR A 67 -6.45 0.67 -14.44
N ARG A 68 -6.06 -0.60 -14.26
CA ARG A 68 -5.05 -1.23 -15.12
C ARG A 68 -5.54 -1.24 -16.57
N GLY A 69 -4.71 -0.76 -17.48
CA GLY A 69 -5.05 -0.65 -18.91
C GLY A 69 -6.08 0.44 -19.26
N ASP A 70 -6.54 1.23 -18.29
CA ASP A 70 -7.39 2.40 -18.57
C ASP A 70 -6.57 3.47 -19.32
N ARG A 71 -7.13 3.96 -20.44
CA ARG A 71 -6.46 4.94 -21.31
C ARG A 71 -6.83 6.38 -20.97
N GLU A 72 -7.91 6.60 -20.22
CA GLU A 72 -8.39 7.92 -19.82
C GLU A 72 -7.79 8.34 -18.48
N CYS A 73 -7.57 7.38 -17.59
CA CYS A 73 -7.02 7.62 -16.26
C CYS A 73 -5.56 7.14 -16.16
N PHE A 74 -4.66 8.01 -15.70
CA PHE A 74 -3.26 7.63 -15.46
C PHE A 74 -3.09 6.88 -14.12
N LEU A 75 -2.70 5.61 -14.19
CA LEU A 75 -2.29 4.78 -13.04
C LEU A 75 -0.76 4.70 -12.88
N GLY A 76 -0.02 4.70 -13.99
CA GLY A 76 1.41 4.39 -14.02
C GLY A 76 1.68 2.88 -13.91
N ASN A 77 2.92 2.51 -13.57
CA ASN A 77 3.30 1.13 -13.26
C ASN A 77 3.28 0.92 -11.73
N PRO A 78 2.25 0.27 -11.16
CA PRO A 78 2.14 0.11 -9.71
C PRO A 78 3.23 -0.82 -9.13
N VAL A 79 3.70 -1.81 -9.89
CA VAL A 79 4.79 -2.72 -9.47
C VAL A 79 6.08 -1.92 -9.22
N ARG A 80 6.50 -1.10 -10.19
CA ARG A 80 7.68 -0.23 -10.02
C ARG A 80 7.47 0.80 -8.93
N HIS A 81 6.30 1.43 -8.87
CA HIS A 81 5.98 2.41 -7.83
C HIS A 81 6.23 1.82 -6.44
N TYR A 82 5.68 0.64 -6.14
CA TYR A 82 5.85 0.02 -4.82
C TYR A 82 7.25 -0.54 -4.58
N GLN A 83 7.94 -1.03 -5.61
CA GLN A 83 9.35 -1.43 -5.53
C GLN A 83 10.23 -0.25 -5.09
N HIS A 84 10.12 0.89 -5.78
CA HIS A 84 10.83 2.12 -5.42
C HIS A 84 10.40 2.66 -4.06
N LEU A 85 9.11 2.61 -3.76
CA LEU A 85 8.59 3.08 -2.47
C LEU A 85 9.22 2.31 -1.31
N ALA A 86 9.35 0.99 -1.42
CA ALA A 86 9.89 0.14 -0.36
C ALA A 86 11.38 0.40 -0.07
N THR A 87 12.17 0.75 -1.08
CA THR A 87 13.62 1.02 -0.93
C THR A 87 13.95 2.45 -0.52
N ARG A 88 12.96 3.35 -0.46
CA ARG A 88 13.15 4.77 -0.15
C ARG A 88 12.54 5.20 1.18
N MET A 89 11.95 4.27 1.93
CA MET A 89 11.40 4.57 3.25
C MET A 89 12.48 4.95 4.25
N SER A 90 12.23 6.05 4.95
CA SER A 90 13.09 6.57 6.01
C SER A 90 12.25 7.26 7.08
N GLY A 91 12.89 7.58 8.22
CA GLY A 91 12.26 8.28 9.33
C GLY A 91 11.44 7.38 10.26
N PRO A 92 10.53 7.96 11.08
CA PRO A 92 9.78 7.22 12.10
C PRO A 92 9.03 6.03 11.50
N ARG A 93 9.14 4.89 12.17
CA ARG A 93 8.55 3.61 11.77
C ARG A 93 8.90 3.19 10.34
N GLY A 94 10.09 3.58 9.85
CA GLY A 94 10.56 3.28 8.49
C GLY A 94 10.50 1.79 8.16
N GLY A 95 10.87 0.91 9.11
CA GLY A 95 10.84 -0.54 8.92
C GLY A 95 9.45 -1.08 8.56
N ILE A 96 8.42 -0.81 9.37
CA ILE A 96 7.05 -1.28 9.06
C ILE A 96 6.50 -0.61 7.80
N ARG A 97 6.88 0.64 7.51
CA ARG A 97 6.49 1.30 6.25
C ARG A 97 7.13 0.66 5.02
N THR A 98 8.38 0.21 5.11
CA THR A 98 9.04 -0.62 4.09
C THR A 98 8.28 -1.92 3.89
N LEU A 99 7.90 -2.61 4.97
CA LEU A 99 7.16 -3.87 4.89
C LEU A 99 5.78 -3.68 4.23
N ARG A 100 5.03 -2.63 4.60
CA ARG A 100 3.75 -2.29 3.97
C ARG A 100 3.90 -1.97 2.48
N ALA A 101 4.97 -1.27 2.10
CA ALA A 101 5.29 -1.03 0.69
C ALA A 101 5.61 -2.33 -0.06
N TRP A 102 6.37 -3.26 0.54
CA TRP A 102 6.59 -4.59 -0.04
C TRP A 102 5.31 -5.43 -0.14
N ALA A 103 4.40 -5.32 0.84
CA ALA A 103 3.10 -5.98 0.76
C ALA A 103 2.29 -5.47 -0.44
N CYS A 104 2.24 -4.16 -0.64
CA CYS A 104 1.58 -3.56 -1.80
C CYS A 104 2.30 -3.85 -3.12
N PHE A 105 3.63 -4.01 -3.12
CA PHE A 105 4.39 -4.50 -4.28
C PHE A 105 3.90 -5.89 -4.72
N TYR A 106 3.76 -6.82 -3.77
CA TYR A 106 3.26 -8.16 -4.09
C TYR A 106 1.81 -8.14 -4.57
N LEU A 107 0.96 -7.28 -4.00
CA LEU A 107 -0.41 -7.09 -4.49
C LEU A 107 -0.39 -6.56 -5.94
N ALA A 108 0.39 -5.53 -6.21
CA ALA A 108 0.51 -4.98 -7.57
C ALA A 108 1.03 -6.01 -8.57
N GLU A 109 2.06 -6.78 -8.20
CA GLU A 109 2.62 -7.81 -9.07
C GLU A 109 1.63 -8.95 -9.35
N THR A 110 0.79 -9.28 -8.38
CA THR A 110 -0.22 -10.33 -8.52
C THR A 110 -1.41 -9.86 -9.36
N PHE A 111 -1.89 -8.64 -9.14
CA PHE A 111 -3.13 -8.13 -9.72
C PHE A 111 -2.94 -7.25 -10.95
N ALA A 112 -1.70 -7.01 -11.35
CA ALA A 112 -1.36 -6.33 -12.59
C ALA A 112 -0.10 -6.95 -13.21
N PRO A 113 -0.15 -8.25 -13.59
CA PRO A 113 1.01 -9.02 -14.06
C PRO A 113 1.60 -8.50 -15.37
N GLU A 114 0.89 -7.66 -16.10
CA GLU A 114 1.39 -6.97 -17.29
C GLU A 114 2.45 -5.89 -16.97
N TYR A 115 2.53 -5.46 -15.71
CA TYR A 115 3.50 -4.46 -15.29
C TYR A 115 4.77 -5.11 -14.76
N GLU A 116 5.89 -4.76 -15.37
CA GLU A 116 7.19 -5.32 -15.02
C GLU A 116 7.83 -4.63 -13.81
N ARG A 117 8.64 -5.38 -13.07
CA ARG A 117 9.60 -4.87 -12.08
C ARG A 117 10.58 -3.87 -12.70
N ASP A 118 11.28 -3.13 -11.86
CA ASP A 118 12.41 -2.31 -12.29
C ASP A 118 13.71 -3.12 -12.16
N LEU A 119 14.10 -3.81 -13.24
CA LEU A 119 15.29 -4.65 -13.28
C LEU A 119 16.59 -3.83 -13.18
N GLU A 120 16.58 -2.59 -13.66
CA GLU A 120 17.73 -1.69 -13.59
C GLU A 120 18.02 -1.32 -12.13
N GLN A 121 16.97 -1.02 -11.34
CA GLN A 121 17.11 -0.81 -9.91
C GLN A 121 17.68 -2.06 -9.20
N LEU A 122 17.18 -3.26 -9.52
CA LEU A 122 17.66 -4.50 -8.91
C LEU A 122 19.16 -4.68 -9.10
N GLN A 123 19.64 -4.43 -10.32
CA GLN A 123 21.06 -4.55 -10.66
C GLN A 123 21.91 -3.46 -10.03
N LYS A 124 21.51 -2.18 -10.17
CA LYS A 124 22.31 -1.04 -9.70
C LYS A 124 22.41 -0.98 -8.17
N GLU A 125 21.31 -1.27 -7.48
CA GLU A 125 21.25 -1.19 -6.02
C GLU A 125 21.57 -2.53 -5.33
N LYS A 126 21.83 -3.60 -6.11
CA LYS A 126 21.99 -4.98 -5.61
C LYS A 126 20.85 -5.38 -4.67
N LEU A 127 19.63 -5.00 -5.05
CA LEU A 127 18.45 -5.13 -4.21
C LEU A 127 17.99 -6.59 -4.15
N THR A 128 17.82 -7.11 -2.94
CA THR A 128 17.13 -8.38 -2.71
C THR A 128 15.71 -8.10 -2.26
N ILE A 129 14.71 -8.55 -3.03
CA ILE A 129 13.29 -8.44 -2.66
C ILE A 129 12.99 -9.49 -1.58
N PRO A 130 12.48 -9.11 -0.40
CA PRO A 130 12.12 -10.05 0.66
C PRO A 130 10.90 -10.87 0.24
N SER A 131 10.87 -12.17 0.54
CA SER A 131 9.73 -13.04 0.19
C SER A 131 8.40 -12.55 0.79
N PHE A 132 7.28 -12.84 0.13
CA PHE A 132 5.96 -12.49 0.65
C PHE A 132 5.71 -13.08 2.05
N GLN A 133 6.13 -14.32 2.30
CA GLN A 133 6.01 -14.95 3.63
C GLN A 133 6.80 -14.21 4.70
N SER A 134 8.02 -13.75 4.37
CA SER A 134 8.84 -12.94 5.27
C SER A 134 8.21 -11.58 5.55
N VAL A 135 7.65 -10.93 4.52
CA VAL A 135 6.92 -9.66 4.66
C VAL A 135 5.70 -9.82 5.54
N LEU A 136 4.87 -10.84 5.27
CA LEU A 136 3.66 -11.14 6.04
C LEU A 136 3.99 -11.41 7.51
N SER A 137 4.97 -12.28 7.78
CA SER A 137 5.39 -12.62 9.15
C SER A 137 5.91 -11.39 9.91
N ALA A 138 6.60 -10.47 9.22
CA ALA A 138 7.08 -9.24 9.81
C ALA A 138 5.94 -8.24 10.05
N ILE A 139 4.94 -8.18 9.17
CA ILE A 139 3.73 -7.36 9.39
C ILE A 139 2.91 -7.91 10.57
N ASP A 140 2.74 -9.23 10.69
CA ASP A 140 2.08 -9.84 11.86
C ASP A 140 2.76 -9.46 13.17
N ARG A 141 4.08 -9.24 13.16
CA ARG A 141 4.86 -8.89 14.35
C ARG A 141 4.96 -7.40 14.66
N PHE A 142 5.05 -6.55 13.63
CA PHE A 142 5.40 -5.13 13.78
C PHE A 142 4.32 -4.17 13.25
N GLY A 143 3.29 -4.71 12.61
CA GLY A 143 2.14 -3.98 12.07
C GLY A 143 1.14 -3.56 13.14
N TRP A 144 -0.02 -3.11 12.68
CA TRP A 144 -1.18 -2.93 13.54
C TRP A 144 -1.79 -4.29 13.90
N ASP A 145 -2.56 -4.32 14.98
CA ASP A 145 -3.22 -5.56 15.40
C ASP A 145 -4.13 -6.09 14.28
N GLY A 146 -4.02 -7.39 14.02
CA GLY A 146 -4.72 -8.07 12.93
C GLY A 146 -4.32 -7.67 11.49
N GLU A 147 -3.32 -6.79 11.28
CA GLU A 147 -2.97 -6.28 9.95
C GLU A 147 -2.57 -7.39 8.97
N GLY A 148 -1.78 -8.37 9.41
CA GLY A 148 -1.38 -9.48 8.56
C GLY A 148 -2.53 -10.44 8.23
N ASN A 149 -3.57 -10.54 9.08
CA ASN A 149 -4.81 -11.25 8.73
C ASN A 149 -5.54 -10.55 7.58
N VAL A 150 -5.62 -9.21 7.60
CA VAL A 150 -6.21 -8.43 6.50
C VAL A 150 -5.40 -8.58 5.22
N LEU A 151 -4.07 -8.52 5.30
CA LEU A 151 -3.19 -8.73 4.15
C LEU A 151 -3.36 -10.14 3.57
N ARG A 152 -3.32 -11.17 4.42
CA ARG A 152 -3.53 -12.57 4.02
C ARG A 152 -4.90 -12.78 3.40
N GLY A 153 -5.96 -12.23 4.01
CA GLY A 153 -7.32 -12.28 3.48
C GLY A 153 -7.41 -11.61 2.11
N THR A 154 -6.73 -10.49 1.91
CA THR A 154 -6.66 -9.80 0.61
C THR A 154 -5.99 -10.67 -0.45
N PHE A 155 -4.88 -11.35 -0.11
CA PHE A 155 -4.22 -12.30 -1.02
C PHE A 155 -5.03 -13.58 -1.27
N SER A 156 -5.78 -14.07 -0.28
CA SER A 156 -6.47 -15.37 -0.35
C SER A 156 -7.83 -15.28 -1.03
N SER A 157 -8.59 -14.20 -0.80
CA SER A 157 -9.95 -13.99 -1.34
C SER A 157 -10.03 -13.92 -2.87
N LEU A 158 -8.89 -14.07 -3.55
CA LEU A 158 -8.70 -13.86 -4.98
C LEU A 158 -7.95 -15.02 -5.66
N ARG A 159 -7.73 -16.14 -4.95
CA ARG A 159 -7.47 -17.45 -5.58
C ARG A 159 -8.76 -18.19 -5.95
N ASP A 160 -9.88 -17.81 -5.33
CA ASP A 160 -11.20 -18.44 -5.48
C ASP A 160 -12.15 -17.65 -6.41
N ARG A 161 -11.65 -16.61 -7.10
CA ARG A 161 -12.35 -15.88 -8.17
C ARG A 161 -11.71 -16.21 -9.51
#